data_AF-A0A2E8S023-F1
#
_entry.id   AF-A0A2E8S023-F1
#
_cell.length_a   1.000
_cell.length_b   1.000
_cell.length_c   1.000
_cell.angle_alpha   90.00
_cell.angle_beta   90.00
_cell.angle_gamma   90.00
#
_symmetry.space_group_name_H-M   'P 1'
#
loop_
_entity.id
_entity.type
_entity.pdbx_description
1 polymer ?
#
loop_
_entity_poly.entity_id
_entity_poly.type
_entity_poly.pdbx_seq_one_letter_code
_entity_poly.pdbx_strand_id
1 'polypeptide(L)'
;MRCTPTILFLTFFLISLGCSETSEKIPQILNQDVPVANDTGASPNDPDIVDPCADCLPPFTCTEAGECIDTSCIPACQDKNCGADGCGGSCGACPEGELCYSGECLCAPDCTDLECGDDGCGGSCGNCANDQFCGDNGICIDEDCTPKCAAKECGDDKCGGSCGSCPPGEECSFFGHCDPVSCQPNCDGKECGDDGCSGTCGQCPGAESCGSDGQCIPIGCQPDCAGKDCGSDGCGGDCGTCSSTASCSSNQVCVDSVGCADGQRDGLTDLNHWPTVAACKGTFGFMSLRAPRTNTACGNNLGNECAAPEDLCSAGWHICMRNGLSNDLRFRLTPAECNSLTEAYVAASNNCSNPNNQNPNGPGCDTTEPYGCYSTGWCSAPPVCGPHETSHCAHAIWPNQTFIFGKHTGTTNNKGCGHISTSVSYGSQGKLAGVLCCQD
;
A
#
# COMPACT_ATOMS: atom_id res chain seq x y z
N MET A 1 -44.85 27.05 -28.02
CA MET A 1 -45.57 27.71 -29.13
C MET A 1 -45.04 27.13 -30.45
N ARG A 2 -45.88 27.05 -31.51
CA ARG A 2 -45.57 26.84 -32.94
C ARG A 2 -44.50 25.80 -33.38
N CYS A 3 -45.01 24.76 -34.07
CA CYS A 3 -44.51 24.15 -35.33
C CYS A 3 -43.23 23.27 -35.38
N THR A 4 -43.49 21.95 -35.43
CA THR A 4 -43.07 20.92 -36.43
C THR A 4 -42.47 21.39 -37.79
N PRO A 5 -41.68 20.57 -38.54
CA PRO A 5 -42.00 19.17 -38.95
C PRO A 5 -40.81 18.15 -39.07
N THR A 6 -40.87 16.98 -39.76
CA THR A 6 -41.62 15.68 -39.62
C THR A 6 -41.03 14.66 -40.67
N ILE A 7 -41.36 13.33 -40.64
CA ILE A 7 -41.26 12.31 -41.76
C ILE A 7 -39.81 11.82 -42.09
N LEU A 8 -39.41 10.57 -42.44
CA LEU A 8 -39.89 9.13 -42.38
C LEU A 8 -38.59 8.24 -42.43
N PHE A 9 -38.46 6.92 -42.19
CA PHE A 9 -39.28 5.69 -42.02
C PHE A 9 -39.72 4.87 -43.28
N LEU A 10 -39.57 3.52 -43.18
CA LEU A 10 -39.89 2.40 -44.13
C LEU A 10 -38.95 2.26 -45.37
N THR A 11 -38.62 1.06 -45.93
CA THR A 11 -39.12 -0.33 -45.74
C THR A 11 -38.11 -1.46 -46.13
N PHE A 12 -38.16 -2.59 -45.40
CA PHE A 12 -37.90 -4.02 -45.76
C PHE A 12 -37.35 -4.43 -47.15
N PHE A 13 -36.35 -5.37 -47.18
CA PHE A 13 -36.60 -6.83 -47.28
C PHE A 13 -35.33 -7.69 -46.97
N LEU A 14 -35.47 -9.02 -46.86
CA LEU A 14 -34.43 -10.02 -46.54
C LEU A 14 -33.88 -10.77 -47.77
N ILE A 15 -32.61 -11.22 -47.71
CA ILE A 15 -32.16 -12.63 -47.94
C ILE A 15 -30.62 -12.75 -47.73
N SER A 16 -30.14 -13.95 -47.39
CA SER A 16 -28.74 -14.27 -47.03
C SER A 16 -27.90 -14.78 -48.20
N LEU A 17 -26.61 -14.42 -48.26
CA LEU A 17 -25.43 -15.31 -48.45
C LEU A 17 -24.14 -14.50 -48.69
N GLY A 18 -23.04 -14.84 -48.01
CA GLY A 18 -21.70 -14.31 -48.28
C GLY A 18 -20.80 -14.16 -47.04
N CYS A 19 -19.80 -15.03 -46.90
CA CYS A 19 -18.77 -14.93 -45.86
C CYS A 19 -17.54 -14.19 -46.39
N SER A 20 -16.92 -13.31 -45.58
CA SER A 20 -15.48 -13.01 -45.63
C SER A 20 -15.06 -12.20 -44.41
N GLU A 21 -14.61 -12.85 -43.34
CA GLU A 21 -13.85 -12.19 -42.27
C GLU A 21 -12.35 -12.43 -42.50
N THR A 22 -11.59 -11.36 -42.73
CA THR A 22 -10.12 -11.37 -42.71
C THR A 22 -9.63 -10.08 -42.05
N SER A 23 -9.52 -10.12 -40.72
CA SER A 23 -8.69 -9.20 -39.96
C SER A 23 -7.77 -10.08 -39.13
N GLU A 24 -6.48 -10.08 -39.47
CA GLU A 24 -5.49 -11.01 -38.92
C GLU A 24 -5.15 -10.65 -37.48
N LYS A 25 -5.94 -11.16 -36.54
CA LYS A 25 -5.51 -11.26 -35.15
C LYS A 25 -4.42 -12.32 -35.05
N ILE A 26 -3.22 -11.87 -34.71
CA ILE A 26 -2.11 -12.71 -34.25
C ILE A 26 -2.65 -13.67 -33.17
N PRO A 27 -2.49 -15.00 -33.32
CA PRO A 27 -2.89 -15.94 -32.29
C PRO A 27 -1.91 -15.84 -31.12
N GLN A 28 -2.30 -15.12 -30.06
CA GLN A 28 -1.71 -15.38 -28.75
C GLN A 28 -2.06 -16.81 -28.36
N ILE A 29 -1.09 -17.71 -28.47
CA ILE A 29 -1.23 -19.07 -27.97
C ILE A 29 -1.28 -18.97 -26.45
N LEU A 30 -2.41 -19.37 -25.90
CA LEU A 30 -2.64 -19.47 -24.47
C LEU A 30 -1.72 -20.57 -23.91
N ASN A 31 -0.56 -20.19 -23.36
CA ASN A 31 0.06 -21.01 -22.33
C ASN A 31 -0.96 -21.12 -21.19
N GLN A 32 -1.54 -22.30 -21.02
CA GLN A 32 -2.27 -22.61 -19.81
C GLN A 32 -1.23 -23.08 -18.80
N ASP A 33 -1.00 -22.26 -17.77
CA ASP A 33 -0.06 -22.57 -16.71
C ASP A 33 -0.45 -23.89 -16.03
N VAL A 34 0.39 -24.91 -16.18
CA VAL A 34 0.35 -26.08 -15.31
C VAL A 34 0.93 -25.64 -13.96
N PRO A 35 0.20 -25.78 -12.84
CA PRO A 35 0.66 -25.25 -11.56
C PRO A 35 1.81 -26.10 -11.00
N VAL A 36 3.04 -25.70 -11.28
CA VAL A 36 4.24 -26.26 -10.65
C VAL A 36 4.32 -25.73 -9.22
N ALA A 37 3.88 -26.54 -8.27
CA ALA A 37 4.02 -26.24 -6.84
C ALA A 37 5.48 -26.46 -6.41
N ASN A 38 6.27 -25.39 -6.38
CA ASN A 38 7.59 -25.40 -5.73
C ASN A 38 7.42 -25.37 -4.20
N ASP A 39 7.41 -26.56 -3.58
CA ASP A 39 7.65 -26.72 -2.15
C ASP A 39 9.00 -27.43 -1.94
N THR A 40 9.87 -26.82 -1.14
CA THR A 40 11.26 -27.26 -0.93
C THR A 40 11.51 -27.83 0.47
N GLY A 41 10.44 -28.10 1.24
CA GLY A 41 10.49 -28.50 2.66
C GLY A 41 10.31 -30.00 2.99
N ALA A 42 10.92 -30.92 2.25
CA ALA A 42 10.65 -32.36 2.42
C ALA A 42 11.14 -32.97 3.76
N SER A 43 10.19 -33.39 4.61
CA SER A 43 10.39 -34.21 5.80
C SER A 43 9.90 -35.66 5.56
N PRO A 44 10.52 -36.73 6.13
CA PRO A 44 10.41 -38.08 5.55
C PRO A 44 9.08 -38.85 5.69
N ASN A 45 7.97 -38.22 6.08
CA ASN A 45 6.71 -38.91 6.42
C ASN A 45 5.42 -38.15 6.02
N ASP A 46 5.46 -37.30 4.99
CA ASP A 46 4.24 -36.66 4.46
C ASP A 46 3.49 -37.60 3.47
N PRO A 47 2.18 -37.86 3.65
CA PRO A 47 1.41 -38.73 2.76
C PRO A 47 0.90 -38.05 1.48
N ASP A 48 0.93 -36.71 1.37
CA ASP A 48 0.40 -35.96 0.22
C ASP A 48 1.48 -35.61 -0.82
N ILE A 49 2.66 -36.24 -0.75
CA ILE A 49 3.65 -36.22 -1.83
C ILE A 49 3.08 -37.01 -3.02
N VAL A 50 2.47 -36.27 -3.96
CA VAL A 50 2.14 -36.77 -5.29
C VAL A 50 3.44 -37.03 -6.04
N ASP A 51 3.86 -38.29 -6.08
CA ASP A 51 4.99 -38.74 -6.89
C ASP A 51 4.75 -38.36 -8.37
N PRO A 52 5.51 -37.40 -8.95
CA PRO A 52 5.27 -36.94 -10.32
C PRO A 52 5.55 -38.04 -11.35
N CYS A 53 6.26 -39.10 -10.95
CA CYS A 53 6.58 -40.25 -11.77
C CYS A 53 5.48 -41.34 -11.78
N ALA A 54 4.47 -41.24 -10.92
CA ALA A 54 3.51 -42.32 -10.66
C ALA A 54 2.69 -42.74 -11.91
N ASP A 55 2.41 -41.77 -12.81
CA ASP A 55 1.66 -41.99 -14.04
C ASP A 55 2.56 -42.22 -15.29
N CYS A 56 3.90 -42.32 -15.14
CA CYS A 56 4.80 -42.65 -16.25
C CYS A 56 4.62 -44.12 -16.71
N LEU A 57 3.64 -44.36 -17.59
CA LEU A 57 3.40 -45.68 -18.18
C LEU A 57 4.50 -46.05 -19.21
N PRO A 58 4.87 -47.34 -19.36
CA PRO A 58 5.85 -47.77 -20.36
C PRO A 58 5.42 -47.37 -21.79
N PRO A 59 6.33 -46.88 -22.66
CA PRO A 59 7.81 -46.94 -22.56
C PRO A 59 8.49 -45.79 -21.78
N PHE A 60 7.72 -44.90 -21.17
CA PHE A 60 8.26 -43.72 -20.49
C PHE A 60 8.98 -44.07 -19.18
N THR A 61 10.02 -43.31 -18.84
CA THR A 61 10.77 -43.40 -17.58
C THR A 61 10.93 -42.00 -16.99
N CYS A 62 10.90 -41.87 -15.66
CA CYS A 62 11.04 -40.58 -15.01
C CYS A 62 12.51 -40.11 -14.94
N THR A 63 12.75 -38.82 -15.12
CA THR A 63 14.07 -38.17 -14.90
C THR A 63 14.28 -37.83 -13.41
N GLU A 64 15.52 -37.47 -13.03
CA GLU A 64 15.82 -36.91 -11.70
C GLU A 64 15.13 -35.54 -11.44
N ALA A 65 14.55 -34.92 -12.49
CA ALA A 65 13.75 -33.69 -12.41
C ALA A 65 12.23 -33.95 -12.34
N GLY A 66 11.77 -35.21 -12.36
CA GLY A 66 10.35 -35.57 -12.27
C GLY A 66 9.58 -35.63 -13.61
N GLU A 67 10.27 -35.65 -14.75
CA GLU A 67 9.64 -35.65 -16.08
C GLU A 67 9.58 -37.06 -16.69
N CYS A 68 8.44 -37.46 -17.27
CA CYS A 68 8.31 -38.72 -18.01
C CYS A 68 8.90 -38.61 -19.43
N ILE A 69 10.07 -39.21 -19.70
CA ILE A 69 10.70 -39.25 -21.03
C ILE A 69 10.57 -40.64 -21.69
N ASP A 70 10.30 -40.70 -23.00
CA ASP A 70 10.24 -41.98 -23.73
C ASP A 70 11.65 -42.47 -24.10
N THR A 71 12.15 -43.50 -23.40
CA THR A 71 13.47 -44.09 -23.66
C THR A 71 13.56 -44.91 -24.95
N SER A 72 12.43 -45.14 -25.63
CA SER A 72 12.36 -45.73 -26.98
C SER A 72 12.19 -44.69 -28.09
N CYS A 73 11.90 -43.43 -27.74
CA CYS A 73 11.88 -42.32 -28.68
C CYS A 73 13.30 -41.94 -29.11
N ILE A 74 13.44 -41.53 -30.37
CA ILE A 74 14.72 -41.12 -30.96
C ILE A 74 14.66 -39.60 -31.17
N PRO A 75 15.42 -38.79 -30.41
CA PRO A 75 15.42 -37.33 -30.50
C PRO A 75 15.55 -36.82 -31.95
N ALA A 76 14.49 -36.15 -32.43
CA ALA A 76 14.41 -35.65 -33.80
C ALA A 76 15.14 -34.31 -33.94
N CYS A 77 16.45 -34.33 -33.69
CA CYS A 77 17.35 -33.17 -33.68
C CYS A 77 18.25 -33.09 -34.90
N GLN A 78 18.07 -33.97 -35.88
CA GLN A 78 18.75 -33.81 -37.16
C GLN A 78 18.27 -32.52 -37.84
N ASP A 79 19.25 -31.71 -38.26
CA ASP A 79 19.06 -30.40 -38.88
C ASP A 79 18.33 -29.36 -37.99
N LYS A 80 18.50 -29.45 -36.66
CA LYS A 80 18.07 -28.43 -35.66
C LYS A 80 19.24 -27.99 -34.76
N ASN A 81 19.24 -26.70 -34.38
CA ASN A 81 20.19 -26.10 -33.43
C ASN A 81 19.56 -25.80 -32.05
N CYS A 82 18.25 -25.54 -31.99
CA CYS A 82 17.52 -25.39 -30.73
C CYS A 82 16.05 -25.83 -30.86
N GLY A 83 15.30 -25.85 -29.75
CA GLY A 83 13.88 -26.23 -29.72
C GLY A 83 13.62 -27.71 -29.44
N ALA A 84 12.35 -28.13 -29.40
CA ALA A 84 11.94 -29.45 -28.90
C ALA A 84 12.42 -30.63 -29.77
N ASP A 85 12.79 -31.73 -29.11
CA ASP A 85 13.28 -32.96 -29.75
C ASP A 85 12.18 -33.96 -30.16
N GLY A 86 10.97 -33.81 -29.61
CA GLY A 86 9.82 -34.70 -29.83
C GLY A 86 9.72 -35.89 -28.86
N CYS A 87 10.68 -36.04 -27.94
CA CYS A 87 10.74 -37.08 -26.91
C CYS A 87 10.58 -36.54 -25.47
N GLY A 88 10.60 -35.21 -25.30
CA GLY A 88 10.45 -34.50 -24.03
C GLY A 88 11.60 -33.54 -23.72
N GLY A 89 12.70 -33.62 -24.46
CA GLY A 89 13.86 -32.75 -24.32
C GLY A 89 13.94 -31.65 -25.40
N SER A 90 15.12 -31.04 -25.50
CA SER A 90 15.46 -30.06 -26.53
C SER A 90 16.71 -30.46 -27.30
N CYS A 91 16.79 -30.01 -28.55
CA CYS A 91 17.92 -30.20 -29.45
C CYS A 91 19.07 -29.22 -29.21
N GLY A 92 18.93 -28.36 -28.20
CA GLY A 92 19.83 -27.25 -27.89
C GLY A 92 19.06 -26.03 -27.40
N ALA A 93 19.80 -25.07 -26.85
CA ALA A 93 19.35 -23.72 -26.56
C ALA A 93 20.04 -22.76 -27.52
N CYS A 94 19.31 -21.75 -27.99
CA CYS A 94 19.88 -20.72 -28.83
C CYS A 94 20.72 -19.76 -27.96
N PRO A 95 21.78 -19.12 -28.51
CA PRO A 95 22.53 -18.05 -27.86
C PRO A 95 21.69 -16.90 -27.29
N GLU A 96 22.29 -16.15 -26.36
CA GLU A 96 21.74 -14.87 -25.88
C GLU A 96 21.56 -13.90 -27.07
N GLY A 97 20.36 -13.33 -27.20
CA GLY A 97 19.96 -12.54 -28.38
C GLY A 97 19.38 -13.34 -29.55
N GLU A 98 19.14 -14.65 -29.42
CA GLU A 98 18.49 -15.48 -30.46
C GLU A 98 17.26 -16.25 -29.94
N LEU A 99 16.21 -16.31 -30.77
CA LEU A 99 14.97 -17.06 -30.54
C LEU A 99 14.97 -18.35 -31.37
N CYS A 100 14.36 -19.41 -30.82
CA CYS A 100 14.14 -20.64 -31.58
C CYS A 100 12.95 -20.47 -32.53
N TYR A 101 13.18 -20.63 -33.83
CA TYR A 101 12.11 -20.70 -34.82
C TYR A 101 12.33 -21.88 -35.77
N SER A 102 11.34 -22.77 -35.87
CA SER A 102 11.36 -23.96 -36.74
C SER A 102 12.55 -24.92 -36.55
N GLY A 103 13.31 -24.80 -35.45
CA GLY A 103 14.51 -25.59 -35.16
C GLY A 103 15.83 -24.84 -35.37
N GLU A 104 15.80 -23.68 -36.01
CA GLU A 104 16.97 -22.80 -36.17
C GLU A 104 16.98 -21.70 -35.11
N CYS A 105 18.16 -21.16 -34.82
CA CYS A 105 18.31 -19.93 -34.06
C CYS A 105 18.13 -18.76 -35.03
N LEU A 106 17.19 -17.85 -34.75
CA LEU A 106 17.04 -16.59 -35.48
C LEU A 106 17.28 -15.42 -34.52
N CYS A 107 17.86 -14.33 -35.01
CA CYS A 107 18.10 -13.13 -34.22
C CYS A 107 16.80 -12.62 -33.57
N ALA A 108 16.86 -12.30 -32.28
CA ALA A 108 15.76 -11.77 -31.50
C ALA A 108 15.82 -10.23 -31.50
N PRO A 109 14.86 -9.53 -32.13
CA PRO A 109 14.90 -8.07 -32.19
C PRO A 109 14.72 -7.48 -30.78
N ASP A 110 15.70 -6.72 -30.32
CA ASP A 110 15.66 -6.04 -29.03
C ASP A 110 15.43 -4.54 -29.22
N CYS A 111 14.39 -4.05 -28.55
CA CYS A 111 13.95 -2.65 -28.55
C CYS A 111 13.73 -2.14 -27.12
N THR A 112 14.36 -2.79 -26.13
CA THR A 112 14.29 -2.38 -24.73
C THR A 112 14.83 -0.95 -24.58
N ASP A 113 14.00 -0.08 -24.02
CA ASP A 113 14.23 1.36 -23.87
C ASP A 113 14.45 2.17 -25.17
N LEU A 114 14.11 1.64 -26.34
CA LEU A 114 14.20 2.33 -27.64
C LEU A 114 12.83 2.74 -28.22
N GLU A 115 12.73 3.95 -28.77
CA GLU A 115 11.58 4.46 -29.54
C GLU A 115 11.77 4.36 -31.07
N CYS A 116 13.02 4.20 -31.50
CA CYS A 116 13.47 4.15 -32.89
C CYS A 116 14.87 3.50 -32.99
N GLY A 117 15.37 3.30 -34.21
CA GLY A 117 16.72 2.78 -34.47
C GLY A 117 16.71 1.32 -34.96
N ASP A 118 17.88 0.73 -35.16
CA ASP A 118 18.02 -0.66 -35.60
C ASP A 118 17.71 -1.64 -34.45
N ASP A 119 17.02 -2.75 -34.75
CA ASP A 119 16.60 -3.76 -33.76
C ASP A 119 17.67 -4.83 -33.42
N GLY A 120 18.93 -4.58 -33.81
CA GLY A 120 20.03 -5.55 -33.74
C GLY A 120 19.98 -6.66 -34.80
N CYS A 121 18.82 -6.90 -35.42
CA CYS A 121 18.57 -7.99 -36.37
C CYS A 121 18.37 -7.54 -37.83
N GLY A 122 18.39 -6.23 -38.08
CA GLY A 122 18.25 -5.62 -39.40
C GLY A 122 16.82 -5.20 -39.76
N GLY A 123 15.90 -5.22 -38.79
CA GLY A 123 14.69 -4.40 -38.79
C GLY A 123 14.89 -3.12 -37.97
N SER A 124 13.79 -2.48 -37.54
CA SER A 124 13.86 -1.23 -36.78
C SER A 124 12.83 -1.15 -35.65
N CYS A 125 13.27 -0.59 -34.52
CA CYS A 125 12.50 -0.42 -33.28
C CYS A 125 11.49 0.73 -33.34
N GLY A 126 10.56 0.68 -34.29
CA GLY A 126 9.57 1.73 -34.50
C GLY A 126 10.01 2.82 -35.49
N ASN A 127 9.36 3.98 -35.43
CA ASN A 127 9.57 5.14 -36.30
C ASN A 127 9.14 6.42 -35.58
N CYS A 128 9.93 7.49 -35.70
CA CYS A 128 9.59 8.80 -35.14
C CYS A 128 8.45 9.50 -35.89
N ALA A 129 7.88 10.55 -35.27
CA ALA A 129 6.88 11.39 -35.90
C ALA A 129 7.48 12.23 -37.05
N ASN A 130 6.62 12.86 -37.86
CA ASN A 130 7.09 13.87 -38.82
C ASN A 130 7.81 15.00 -38.07
N ASP A 131 8.85 15.55 -38.70
CA ASP A 131 9.73 16.60 -38.18
C ASP A 131 10.62 16.16 -36.98
N GLN A 132 10.72 14.84 -36.73
CA GLN A 132 11.63 14.22 -35.77
C GLN A 132 12.59 13.21 -36.43
N PHE A 133 13.75 13.03 -35.81
CA PHE A 133 14.78 12.05 -36.17
C PHE A 133 15.01 11.05 -35.04
N CYS A 134 15.63 9.92 -35.36
CA CYS A 134 16.18 9.05 -34.33
C CYS A 134 17.55 9.56 -33.87
N GLY A 135 17.74 9.73 -32.56
CA GLY A 135 19.06 9.99 -31.97
C GLY A 135 19.91 8.73 -31.90
N ASP A 136 21.23 8.89 -31.70
CA ASP A 136 22.19 7.77 -31.54
C ASP A 136 21.89 6.86 -30.32
N ASN A 137 20.99 7.29 -29.44
CA ASN A 137 20.49 6.55 -28.28
C ASN A 137 19.13 5.84 -28.53
N GLY A 138 18.62 5.84 -29.77
CA GLY A 138 17.33 5.21 -30.11
C GLY A 138 16.08 5.94 -29.61
N ILE A 139 16.20 7.20 -29.20
CA ILE A 139 15.08 8.06 -28.77
C ILE A 139 14.74 9.08 -29.86
N CYS A 140 13.46 9.42 -30.02
CA CYS A 140 13.04 10.38 -31.04
C CYS A 140 13.28 11.83 -30.59
N ILE A 141 13.97 12.61 -31.43
CA ILE A 141 14.37 14.00 -31.17
C ILE A 141 13.96 14.94 -32.31
N ASP A 142 13.59 16.17 -31.98
CA ASP A 142 13.20 17.20 -32.96
C ASP A 142 14.42 17.69 -33.78
N GLU A 143 14.23 18.02 -35.07
CA GLU A 143 15.32 18.41 -36.00
C GLU A 143 16.25 19.54 -35.49
N ASP A 144 15.71 20.50 -34.73
CA ASP A 144 16.44 21.67 -34.21
C ASP A 144 16.88 21.51 -32.72
N CYS A 145 17.11 20.28 -32.23
CA CYS A 145 17.46 20.07 -30.83
C CYS A 145 18.86 20.61 -30.47
N THR A 146 18.88 21.83 -29.92
CA THR A 146 20.08 22.48 -29.36
C THR A 146 20.27 22.11 -27.88
N PRO A 147 21.39 21.48 -27.48
CA PRO A 147 21.70 21.11 -26.09
C PRO A 147 21.54 22.25 -25.08
N LYS A 148 20.64 22.08 -24.10
CA LYS A 148 20.23 23.13 -23.14
C LYS A 148 21.13 23.16 -21.89
N CYS A 149 22.43 23.29 -22.14
CA CYS A 149 23.51 23.29 -21.13
C CYS A 149 23.95 24.67 -20.64
N ALA A 150 23.25 25.74 -21.05
CA ALA A 150 23.53 27.08 -20.54
C ALA A 150 23.30 27.14 -19.01
N ALA A 151 24.36 27.42 -18.26
CA ALA A 151 24.40 27.40 -16.79
C ALA A 151 24.13 26.01 -16.15
N LYS A 152 24.61 24.94 -16.78
CA LYS A 152 24.77 23.60 -16.17
C LYS A 152 26.22 23.12 -16.24
N GLU A 153 26.59 22.30 -15.27
CA GLU A 153 27.87 21.60 -15.12
C GLU A 153 27.70 20.08 -15.29
N CYS A 154 26.56 19.52 -14.87
CA CYS A 154 26.16 18.13 -15.12
C CYS A 154 24.64 17.96 -15.33
N GLY A 155 24.21 16.76 -15.76
CA GLY A 155 22.80 16.40 -16.01
C GLY A 155 22.29 16.68 -17.43
N ASP A 156 21.04 16.29 -17.73
CA ASP A 156 20.44 16.30 -19.08
C ASP A 156 20.63 17.57 -19.90
N ASP A 157 20.96 17.42 -21.18
CA ASP A 157 20.91 18.50 -22.17
C ASP A 157 19.53 18.67 -22.84
N LYS A 158 18.62 17.70 -22.64
CA LYS A 158 17.29 17.58 -23.26
C LYS A 158 17.29 17.41 -24.78
N CYS A 159 18.34 16.78 -25.31
CA CYS A 159 18.52 16.30 -26.68
C CYS A 159 19.09 14.86 -26.73
N GLY A 160 18.89 14.07 -25.66
CA GLY A 160 19.40 12.70 -25.54
C GLY A 160 20.81 12.59 -24.94
N GLY A 161 21.48 13.71 -24.67
CA GLY A 161 22.81 13.77 -24.07
C GLY A 161 22.83 14.37 -22.67
N SER A 162 24.04 14.66 -22.18
CA SER A 162 24.26 15.32 -20.89
C SER A 162 25.25 16.48 -21.02
N CYS A 163 25.09 17.47 -20.15
CA CYS A 163 25.91 18.68 -20.11
C CYS A 163 27.29 18.50 -19.47
N GLY A 164 27.52 17.34 -18.86
CA GLY A 164 28.75 17.00 -18.15
C GLY A 164 28.50 15.98 -17.04
N SER A 165 29.57 15.62 -16.33
CA SER A 165 29.54 14.68 -15.20
C SER A 165 30.25 15.30 -14.01
N CYS A 166 29.65 15.17 -12.83
CA CYS A 166 30.15 15.81 -11.61
C CYS A 166 31.37 15.06 -11.03
N PRO A 167 32.29 15.73 -10.31
CA PRO A 167 33.46 15.11 -9.66
C PRO A 167 33.11 14.06 -8.58
N PRO A 168 34.05 13.13 -8.25
CA PRO A 168 33.85 12.19 -7.14
C PRO A 168 33.65 12.91 -5.80
N GLY A 169 32.51 12.67 -5.15
CA GLY A 169 32.09 13.34 -3.91
C GLY A 169 31.08 14.48 -4.11
N GLU A 170 30.66 14.75 -5.34
CA GLU A 170 29.67 15.77 -5.71
C GLU A 170 28.52 15.11 -6.50
N GLU A 171 27.29 15.57 -6.32
CA GLU A 171 26.10 15.04 -7.02
C GLU A 171 25.49 16.09 -7.96
N CYS A 172 24.78 15.62 -9.00
CA CYS A 172 24.08 16.49 -9.93
C CYS A 172 22.79 17.00 -9.28
N SER A 173 22.79 18.23 -8.77
CA SER A 173 21.56 18.80 -8.22
C SER A 173 20.52 19.09 -9.30
N PHE A 174 19.28 19.35 -8.89
CA PHE A 174 18.17 19.67 -9.81
C PHE A 174 18.45 20.89 -10.71
N PHE A 175 19.35 21.78 -10.30
CA PHE A 175 19.78 22.93 -11.08
C PHE A 175 20.95 22.62 -12.04
N GLY A 176 21.37 21.35 -12.14
CA GLY A 176 22.45 20.89 -12.99
C GLY A 176 23.84 21.36 -12.56
N HIS A 177 24.05 21.62 -11.26
CA HIS A 177 25.34 22.02 -10.69
C HIS A 177 25.99 20.82 -9.99
N CYS A 178 27.32 20.83 -9.88
CA CYS A 178 28.06 19.89 -9.06
C CYS A 178 27.99 20.33 -7.60
N ASP A 179 26.98 19.86 -6.86
CA ASP A 179 26.85 20.22 -5.44
C ASP A 179 27.56 19.16 -4.57
N PRO A 180 28.43 19.56 -3.61
CA PRO A 180 29.10 18.61 -2.72
C PRO A 180 28.08 17.77 -1.95
N VAL A 181 28.27 16.45 -1.96
CA VAL A 181 27.40 15.52 -1.23
C VAL A 181 27.59 15.78 0.27
N SER A 182 26.69 16.58 0.84
CA SER A 182 26.73 17.02 2.25
C SER A 182 26.27 15.91 3.22
N CYS A 183 26.66 14.67 2.92
CA CYS A 183 26.40 13.52 3.75
C CYS A 183 27.18 13.63 5.07
N GLN A 184 26.44 13.71 6.16
CA GLN A 184 26.98 13.65 7.51
C GLN A 184 26.95 12.17 7.96
N PRO A 185 28.12 11.53 8.22
CA PRO A 185 28.18 10.14 8.66
C PRO A 185 27.27 9.87 9.86
N ASN A 186 26.37 8.90 9.73
CA ASN A 186 25.43 8.52 10.77
C ASN A 186 25.75 7.14 11.36
N CYS A 187 26.39 7.19 12.53
CA CYS A 187 26.75 6.04 13.36
C CYS A 187 26.03 6.03 14.71
N ASP A 188 25.00 6.87 14.91
CA ASP A 188 24.26 6.90 16.17
C ASP A 188 23.50 5.58 16.36
N GLY A 189 23.99 4.74 17.28
CA GLY A 189 23.46 3.40 17.58
C GLY A 189 24.14 2.24 16.84
N LYS A 190 25.16 2.48 16.01
CA LYS A 190 25.92 1.44 15.29
C LYS A 190 27.27 1.15 15.95
N GLU A 191 27.67 -0.13 15.91
CA GLU A 191 29.01 -0.62 16.28
C GLU A 191 29.86 -0.96 15.04
N CYS A 192 29.21 -1.16 13.90
CA CYS A 192 29.79 -1.52 12.61
C CYS A 192 28.90 -1.07 11.43
N GLY A 193 29.32 -1.38 10.21
CA GLY A 193 28.52 -1.20 8.98
C GLY A 193 28.77 0.13 8.29
N ASP A 194 28.00 0.43 7.24
CA ASP A 194 28.14 1.67 6.45
C ASP A 194 27.65 2.89 7.25
N ASP A 195 28.29 4.05 7.08
CA ASP A 195 27.90 5.31 7.73
C ASP A 195 26.86 6.14 6.96
N GLY A 196 26.42 5.65 5.80
CA GLY A 196 25.53 6.32 4.87
C GLY A 196 26.27 7.19 3.83
N CYS A 197 27.58 7.38 3.99
CA CYS A 197 28.41 8.30 3.24
C CYS A 197 29.59 7.62 2.55
N SER A 198 29.49 6.30 2.27
CA SER A 198 30.57 5.44 1.75
C SER A 198 31.75 5.25 2.72
N GLY A 199 31.59 5.61 3.99
CA GLY A 199 32.50 5.26 5.08
C GLY A 199 31.96 4.10 5.92
N THR A 200 32.53 3.89 7.12
CA THR A 200 32.10 2.79 8.00
C THR A 200 32.11 3.18 9.48
N CYS A 201 31.05 2.76 10.18
CA CYS A 201 30.80 2.99 11.60
C CYS A 201 31.56 2.03 12.52
N GLY A 202 32.88 1.88 12.34
CA GLY A 202 33.69 0.98 13.15
C GLY A 202 33.80 -0.44 12.57
N GLN A 203 34.26 -1.38 13.40
CA GLN A 203 34.61 -2.74 12.97
C GLN A 203 34.50 -3.73 14.14
N CYS A 204 33.87 -4.88 13.90
CA CYS A 204 33.65 -5.90 14.92
C CYS A 204 34.94 -6.62 15.38
N PRO A 205 35.08 -6.94 16.68
CA PRO A 205 36.23 -7.64 17.22
C PRO A 205 36.15 -9.17 17.03
N GLY A 206 37.31 -9.81 16.83
CA GLY A 206 37.44 -11.26 16.99
C GLY A 206 36.72 -12.11 15.94
N ALA A 207 35.65 -12.80 16.35
CA ALA A 207 34.90 -13.77 15.54
C ALA A 207 33.44 -13.34 15.37
N GLU A 208 33.24 -12.03 15.14
CA GLU A 208 31.95 -11.38 14.94
C GLU A 208 31.87 -10.78 13.54
N SER A 209 30.69 -10.84 12.94
CA SER A 209 30.31 -10.18 11.69
C SER A 209 29.39 -9.00 11.99
N CYS A 210 29.28 -8.05 11.06
CA CYS A 210 28.31 -6.97 11.21
C CYS A 210 26.90 -7.43 10.83
N GLY A 211 25.93 -7.20 11.69
CA GLY A 211 24.51 -7.40 11.43
C GLY A 211 23.92 -6.30 10.54
N SER A 212 22.73 -6.56 9.98
CA SER A 212 21.97 -5.60 9.16
C SER A 212 21.49 -4.36 9.93
N ASP A 213 21.43 -4.45 11.25
CA ASP A 213 21.15 -3.36 12.19
C ASP A 213 22.38 -2.50 12.53
N GLY A 214 23.58 -2.94 12.13
CA GLY A 214 24.85 -2.29 12.46
C GLY A 214 25.43 -2.69 13.83
N GLN A 215 24.97 -3.78 14.45
CA GLN A 215 25.60 -4.35 15.66
C GLN A 215 26.51 -5.54 15.35
N CYS A 216 27.43 -5.85 16.26
CA CYS A 216 28.36 -6.96 16.09
C CYS A 216 27.75 -8.28 16.58
N ILE A 217 27.56 -9.22 15.66
CA ILE A 217 26.92 -10.52 15.90
C ILE A 217 27.93 -11.68 15.75
N PRO A 218 27.88 -12.74 16.58
CA PRO A 218 28.81 -13.87 16.47
C PRO A 218 28.74 -14.58 15.11
N ILE A 219 29.90 -14.90 14.52
CA ILE A 219 29.97 -15.69 13.29
C ILE A 219 29.46 -17.11 13.59
N GLY A 220 28.35 -17.49 12.95
CA GLY A 220 27.64 -18.74 13.25
C GLY A 220 26.61 -18.63 14.37
N CYS A 221 26.14 -17.42 14.69
CA CYS A 221 24.94 -17.21 15.50
C CYS A 221 23.75 -18.00 14.91
N GLN A 222 23.00 -18.69 15.77
CA GLN A 222 21.82 -19.46 15.38
C GLN A 222 20.56 -18.71 15.85
N PRO A 223 19.67 -18.28 14.94
CA PRO A 223 18.42 -17.59 15.27
C PRO A 223 17.61 -18.34 16.33
N ASP A 224 17.28 -17.67 17.45
CA ASP A 224 16.37 -18.21 18.46
C ASP A 224 14.97 -17.64 18.27
N CYS A 225 14.15 -18.37 17.51
CA CYS A 225 12.73 -18.10 17.31
C CYS A 225 11.82 -19.12 18.02
N ALA A 226 12.35 -19.85 19.01
CA ALA A 226 11.62 -20.93 19.67
C ALA A 226 10.49 -20.40 20.57
N GLY A 227 9.28 -20.29 20.01
CA GLY A 227 8.11 -19.74 20.71
C GLY A 227 7.97 -18.22 20.59
N LYS A 228 8.50 -17.63 19.51
CA LYS A 228 8.29 -16.24 19.11
C LYS A 228 7.46 -16.19 17.82
N ASP A 229 6.58 -15.21 17.71
CA ASP A 229 5.85 -14.88 16.46
C ASP A 229 6.45 -13.64 15.75
N CYS A 230 7.28 -12.87 16.45
CA CYS A 230 7.81 -11.59 16.00
C CYS A 230 9.01 -11.11 16.83
N GLY A 231 9.76 -10.13 16.30
CA GLY A 231 10.86 -9.47 16.99
C GLY A 231 12.17 -10.25 16.99
N SER A 232 13.24 -9.65 17.51
CA SER A 232 14.59 -10.05 17.11
C SER A 232 15.00 -11.48 17.48
N ASP A 233 15.77 -12.11 16.59
CA ASP A 233 16.24 -13.49 16.68
C ASP A 233 17.51 -13.68 17.52
N GLY A 234 18.14 -12.58 17.94
CA GLY A 234 19.43 -12.56 18.66
C GLY A 234 20.67 -12.57 17.74
N CYS A 235 20.48 -12.59 16.42
CA CYS A 235 21.50 -12.69 15.39
C CYS A 235 21.38 -11.57 14.31
N GLY A 236 20.70 -10.46 14.62
CA GLY A 236 20.54 -9.31 13.71
C GLY A 236 19.38 -9.44 12.71
N GLY A 237 18.54 -10.46 12.86
CA GLY A 237 17.28 -10.65 12.13
C GLY A 237 16.05 -10.62 13.04
N ASP A 238 14.87 -10.86 12.46
CA ASP A 238 13.58 -10.91 13.15
C ASP A 238 12.87 -12.26 12.97
N CYS A 239 12.28 -12.75 14.05
CA CYS A 239 11.51 -13.99 14.12
C CYS A 239 10.10 -13.85 13.57
N GLY A 240 9.97 -13.53 12.29
CA GLY A 240 8.67 -13.35 11.63
C GLY A 240 8.04 -11.98 11.85
N THR A 241 6.85 -11.79 11.27
CA THR A 241 6.15 -10.51 11.22
C THR A 241 4.67 -10.67 11.57
N CYS A 242 4.14 -9.75 12.37
CA CYS A 242 2.71 -9.73 12.70
C CYS A 242 1.86 -9.26 11.50
N SER A 243 0.59 -9.65 11.50
CA SER A 243 -0.41 -9.13 10.55
C SER A 243 -0.58 -7.61 10.69
N SER A 244 -1.17 -6.95 9.69
CA SER A 244 -1.49 -5.51 9.73
C SER A 244 -2.49 -5.11 10.84
N THR A 245 -3.13 -6.09 11.50
CA THR A 245 -3.98 -5.88 12.68
C THR A 245 -3.27 -6.13 14.00
N ALA A 246 -2.06 -6.70 14.02
CA ALA A 246 -1.37 -7.12 15.23
C ALA A 246 -0.02 -6.41 15.44
N SER A 247 0.38 -6.23 16.70
CA SER A 247 1.67 -5.65 17.08
C SER A 247 2.51 -6.65 17.86
N CYS A 248 3.83 -6.50 17.79
CA CYS A 248 4.73 -7.36 18.55
C CYS A 248 4.76 -6.95 20.02
N SER A 249 4.40 -7.87 20.92
CA SER A 249 4.47 -7.63 22.37
C SER A 249 5.93 -7.72 22.88
N SER A 250 6.19 -7.21 24.09
CA SER A 250 7.49 -7.37 24.75
C SER A 250 7.92 -8.83 24.98
N ASN A 251 6.96 -9.76 24.88
CA ASN A 251 7.19 -11.19 25.01
C ASN A 251 7.44 -11.88 23.65
N GLN A 252 7.64 -11.11 22.57
CA GLN A 252 7.89 -11.60 21.20
C GLN A 252 6.75 -12.48 20.65
N VAL A 253 5.53 -12.23 21.13
CA VAL A 253 4.26 -12.82 20.67
C VAL A 253 3.45 -11.75 19.96
N CYS A 254 2.83 -12.08 18.82
CA CYS A 254 1.95 -11.17 18.09
C CYS A 254 0.61 -11.05 18.82
N VAL A 255 0.22 -9.82 19.17
CA VAL A 255 -1.07 -9.54 19.80
C VAL A 255 -1.90 -8.66 18.88
N ASP A 256 -3.15 -9.06 18.61
CA ASP A 256 -4.06 -8.21 17.85
C ASP A 256 -4.20 -6.84 18.53
N SER A 257 -3.98 -5.79 17.75
CA SER A 257 -4.27 -4.41 18.17
C SER A 257 -5.78 -4.24 18.20
N VAL A 258 -6.37 -4.51 19.37
CA VAL A 258 -7.82 -4.43 19.61
C VAL A 258 -8.38 -3.00 19.55
N GLY A 259 -7.67 -2.05 18.93
CA GLY A 259 -8.04 -0.64 18.79
C GLY A 259 -7.84 0.22 20.03
N CYS A 260 -7.86 -0.38 21.22
CA CYS A 260 -7.68 0.29 22.51
C CYS A 260 -6.29 0.03 23.10
N ALA A 261 -5.66 1.09 23.64
CA ALA A 261 -4.27 1.07 24.08
C ALA A 261 -4.02 0.27 25.37
N ASP A 262 -5.05 0.02 26.18
CA ASP A 262 -5.00 -0.83 27.37
C ASP A 262 -5.31 -2.32 27.09
N GLY A 263 -5.43 -2.71 25.82
CA GLY A 263 -5.53 -4.10 25.40
C GLY A 263 -6.92 -4.73 25.51
N GLN A 264 -7.99 -3.94 25.68
CA GLN A 264 -9.36 -4.45 25.63
C GLN A 264 -10.34 -3.43 25.02
N ARG A 265 -11.32 -3.91 24.24
CA ARG A 265 -12.45 -3.09 23.79
C ARG A 265 -13.54 -3.04 24.85
N ASP A 266 -14.01 -1.84 25.17
CA ASP A 266 -15.18 -1.61 26.05
C ASP A 266 -16.51 -1.64 25.29
N GLY A 267 -16.46 -1.30 24.00
CA GLY A 267 -17.58 -1.44 23.06
C GLY A 267 -17.06 -1.73 21.65
N LEU A 268 -17.98 -2.15 20.77
CA LEU A 268 -17.66 -2.64 19.42
C LEU A 268 -16.71 -3.85 19.47
N THR A 269 -17.02 -4.81 20.35
CA THR A 269 -16.10 -5.85 20.81
C THR A 269 -15.92 -7.05 19.87
N ASP A 270 -16.84 -7.27 18.92
CA ASP A 270 -16.72 -8.34 17.92
C ASP A 270 -15.83 -7.88 16.75
N LEU A 271 -14.61 -8.44 16.68
CA LEU A 271 -13.63 -8.14 15.63
C LEU A 271 -14.09 -8.55 14.21
N ASN A 272 -14.98 -9.54 14.09
CA ASN A 272 -15.51 -9.98 12.80
C ASN A 272 -16.51 -8.97 12.21
N HIS A 273 -17.15 -8.18 13.09
CA HIS A 273 -18.24 -7.27 12.73
C HIS A 273 -17.80 -5.79 12.78
N TRP A 274 -16.82 -5.44 13.62
CA TRP A 274 -16.21 -4.11 13.69
C TRP A 274 -14.66 -4.16 13.58
N PRO A 275 -14.08 -4.67 12.48
CA PRO A 275 -12.63 -4.85 12.39
C PRO A 275 -11.84 -3.54 12.59
N THR A 276 -12.24 -2.44 11.93
CA THR A 276 -11.49 -1.16 11.89
C THR A 276 -12.03 -0.04 12.77
N VAL A 277 -12.95 -0.35 13.71
CA VAL A 277 -13.48 0.64 14.68
C VAL A 277 -13.69 0.03 16.06
N ALA A 278 -13.28 0.75 17.11
CA ALA A 278 -13.36 0.34 18.50
C ALA A 278 -13.91 1.47 19.38
N ALA A 279 -14.56 1.13 20.49
CA ALA A 279 -14.93 2.09 21.53
C ALA A 279 -14.06 1.84 22.76
N CYS A 280 -13.24 2.83 23.11
CA CYS A 280 -12.14 2.70 24.08
C CYS A 280 -12.34 3.70 25.21
N LYS A 281 -12.37 3.21 26.45
CA LYS A 281 -12.77 3.97 27.64
C LYS A 281 -11.56 4.38 28.49
N GLY A 282 -11.74 5.46 29.24
CA GLY A 282 -10.72 6.01 30.12
C GLY A 282 -10.93 7.50 30.36
N THR A 283 -9.98 8.13 31.05
CA THR A 283 -10.15 9.52 31.49
C THR A 283 -9.07 10.45 30.96
N PHE A 284 -9.46 11.68 30.64
CA PHE A 284 -8.56 12.77 30.25
C PHE A 284 -9.09 14.13 30.72
N GLY A 285 -8.16 15.03 31.04
CA GLY A 285 -8.40 16.41 31.42
C GLY A 285 -9.01 17.28 30.31
N PHE A 286 -9.08 18.59 30.55
CA PHE A 286 -9.78 19.54 29.66
C PHE A 286 -8.91 19.98 28.47
N MET A 287 -9.03 19.28 27.35
CA MET A 287 -8.13 19.40 26.19
C MET A 287 -8.85 19.19 24.84
N SER A 288 -8.11 19.31 23.73
CA SER A 288 -8.62 19.02 22.39
C SER A 288 -8.62 17.51 22.11
N LEU A 289 -9.64 17.00 21.41
CA LEU A 289 -9.63 15.67 20.78
C LEU A 289 -8.59 15.55 19.67
N ARG A 290 -8.08 16.68 19.16
CA ARG A 290 -6.90 16.75 18.28
C ARG A 290 -5.66 17.28 19.03
N ALA A 291 -5.57 17.01 20.34
CA ALA A 291 -4.29 17.16 21.04
C ALA A 291 -3.30 16.12 20.49
N PRO A 292 -2.01 16.45 20.31
CA PRO A 292 -1.02 15.48 19.84
C PRO A 292 -0.94 14.27 20.77
N ARG A 293 -1.03 13.06 20.20
CA ARG A 293 -0.74 11.79 20.88
C ARG A 293 0.63 11.85 21.56
N THR A 294 0.73 11.34 22.78
CA THR A 294 1.99 11.24 23.54
C THR A 294 2.68 9.88 23.37
N ASN A 295 1.96 8.88 22.85
CA ASN A 295 2.36 7.48 22.73
C ASN A 295 2.51 6.76 24.08
N THR A 296 1.99 7.33 25.17
CA THR A 296 1.92 6.68 26.48
C THR A 296 0.56 6.01 26.64
N ALA A 297 0.51 4.68 26.52
CA ALA A 297 -0.75 3.93 26.58
C ALA A 297 -1.56 4.20 27.87
N CYS A 298 -2.89 4.31 27.71
CA CYS A 298 -3.81 4.53 28.80
C CYS A 298 -5.18 3.88 28.55
N GLY A 299 -5.97 3.75 29.62
CA GLY A 299 -7.35 3.25 29.56
C GLY A 299 -7.87 2.84 30.94
N ASN A 300 -9.14 2.45 31.03
CA ASN A 300 -9.71 1.98 32.30
C ASN A 300 -9.02 0.73 32.86
N ASN A 301 -8.51 -0.16 32.01
CA ASN A 301 -7.88 -1.39 32.48
C ASN A 301 -6.43 -1.15 32.95
N LEU A 302 -5.79 -0.06 32.50
CA LEU A 302 -4.52 0.44 33.06
C LEU A 302 -4.72 1.36 34.29
N GLY A 303 -5.92 1.92 34.47
CA GLY A 303 -6.28 2.74 35.63
C GLY A 303 -5.62 4.12 35.70
N ASN A 304 -5.01 4.59 34.60
CA ASN A 304 -4.33 5.87 34.49
C ASN A 304 -5.19 6.93 33.76
N GLU A 305 -4.91 8.21 34.02
CA GLU A 305 -5.44 9.31 33.22
C GLU A 305 -4.55 9.55 32.00
N CYS A 306 -5.16 9.68 30.82
CA CYS A 306 -4.51 9.89 29.54
C CYS A 306 -3.98 11.31 29.38
N ALA A 307 -2.77 11.44 28.81
CA ALA A 307 -2.15 12.73 28.55
C ALA A 307 -2.75 13.44 27.31
N ALA A 308 -3.12 12.67 26.29
CA ALA A 308 -3.96 13.10 25.15
C ALA A 308 -5.13 12.11 24.93
N PRO A 309 -6.26 12.49 24.31
CA PRO A 309 -7.42 11.60 24.16
C PRO A 309 -7.16 10.47 23.16
N GLU A 310 -6.18 10.65 22.27
CA GLU A 310 -5.73 9.67 21.28
C GLU A 310 -4.74 8.63 21.86
N ASP A 311 -4.25 8.83 23.09
CA ASP A 311 -3.49 7.81 23.82
C ASP A 311 -4.36 6.61 24.26
N LEU A 312 -5.70 6.74 24.18
CA LEU A 312 -6.66 5.64 24.35
C LEU A 312 -6.67 4.66 23.17
N CYS A 313 -6.26 5.11 21.99
CA CYS A 313 -6.22 4.29 20.78
C CYS A 313 -4.87 3.58 20.68
N SER A 314 -4.84 2.32 20.27
CA SER A 314 -3.59 1.55 20.15
C SER A 314 -2.65 2.11 19.08
N ALA A 315 -1.39 1.63 19.05
CA ALA A 315 -0.49 1.87 17.93
C ALA A 315 -1.13 1.38 16.62
N GLY A 316 -0.91 2.10 15.51
CA GLY A 316 -1.58 1.86 14.22
C GLY A 316 -3.02 2.39 14.12
N TRP A 317 -3.63 2.79 15.25
CA TRP A 317 -4.98 3.35 15.31
C TRP A 317 -4.95 4.84 15.67
N HIS A 318 -6.02 5.58 15.36
CA HIS A 318 -6.22 7.00 15.66
C HIS A 318 -7.60 7.26 16.24
N ILE A 319 -7.81 8.44 16.83
CA ILE A 319 -9.15 8.87 17.23
C ILE A 319 -10.02 9.15 15.99
N CYS A 320 -11.19 8.52 15.89
CA CYS A 320 -12.05 8.62 14.71
C CYS A 320 -12.34 10.08 14.34
N MET A 321 -12.28 10.37 13.04
CA MET A 321 -12.39 11.70 12.43
C MET A 321 -11.27 12.67 12.87
N ARG A 322 -10.07 12.19 13.22
CA ARG A 322 -8.88 13.00 13.62
C ARG A 322 -8.65 14.21 12.72
N ASN A 323 -8.74 14.01 11.40
CA ASN A 323 -8.51 15.06 10.41
C ASN A 323 -9.77 15.91 10.13
N GLY A 324 -10.95 15.41 10.54
CA GLY A 324 -12.25 16.07 10.38
C GLY A 324 -13.16 15.43 9.33
N LEU A 325 -12.64 14.53 8.50
CA LEU A 325 -13.36 13.79 7.47
C LEU A 325 -14.54 13.02 8.07
N SER A 326 -15.74 13.18 7.51
CA SER A 326 -16.92 12.48 8.03
C SER A 326 -16.97 10.99 7.65
N ASN A 327 -16.34 10.65 6.52
CA ASN A 327 -16.25 9.31 5.98
C ASN A 327 -15.53 8.31 6.91
N ASP A 328 -14.51 8.75 7.67
CA ASP A 328 -13.74 7.90 8.59
C ASP A 328 -14.62 7.24 9.67
N LEU A 329 -15.66 7.92 10.16
CA LEU A 329 -16.64 7.29 11.04
C LEU A 329 -17.80 6.66 10.26
N ARG A 330 -18.26 7.32 9.19
CA ARG A 330 -19.49 6.96 8.46
C ARG A 330 -19.41 5.61 7.74
N PHE A 331 -18.23 5.21 7.27
CA PHE A 331 -18.04 3.93 6.59
C PHE A 331 -17.76 2.77 7.56
N ARG A 332 -17.45 3.04 8.83
CA ARG A 332 -17.11 2.02 9.84
C ARG A 332 -18.26 1.70 10.80
N LEU A 333 -19.21 2.63 11.00
CA LEU A 333 -20.42 2.41 11.82
C LEU A 333 -21.69 2.88 11.12
N THR A 334 -22.76 2.07 11.23
CA THR A 334 -24.12 2.55 11.02
C THR A 334 -24.58 3.39 12.22
N PRO A 335 -25.55 4.30 12.04
CA PRO A 335 -26.13 5.02 13.17
C PRO A 335 -26.85 4.08 14.15
N ALA A 336 -27.29 2.89 13.74
CA ALA A 336 -27.92 1.92 14.66
C ALA A 336 -26.91 1.35 15.66
N GLU A 337 -25.73 0.96 15.20
CA GLU A 337 -24.65 0.41 16.04
C GLU A 337 -24.05 1.50 16.94
N CYS A 338 -23.81 2.68 16.37
CA CYS A 338 -23.40 3.86 17.12
C CYS A 338 -24.36 4.15 18.30
N ASN A 339 -25.67 4.01 18.10
CA ASN A 339 -26.67 4.20 19.14
C ASN A 339 -26.87 2.99 20.08
N SER A 340 -26.21 1.86 19.82
CA SER A 340 -26.33 0.62 20.61
C SER A 340 -25.36 0.53 21.79
N LEU A 341 -24.35 1.40 21.85
CA LEU A 341 -23.34 1.39 22.92
C LEU A 341 -23.99 1.74 24.28
N THR A 342 -23.56 1.02 25.33
CA THR A 342 -24.07 1.16 26.71
C THR A 342 -23.53 2.40 27.43
N GLU A 343 -22.36 2.87 27.01
CA GLU A 343 -21.68 4.07 27.49
C GLU A 343 -21.33 4.96 26.29
N ALA A 344 -20.95 6.22 26.55
CA ALA A 344 -20.94 7.26 25.54
C ALA A 344 -19.53 7.71 25.12
N TYR A 345 -19.23 7.59 23.82
CA TYR A 345 -17.90 7.74 23.21
C TYR A 345 -17.92 8.80 22.10
N VAL A 346 -16.80 9.49 21.88
CA VAL A 346 -16.73 10.70 21.03
C VAL A 346 -15.72 10.60 19.88
N ALA A 347 -15.99 11.32 18.79
CA ALA A 347 -15.10 11.48 17.63
C ALA A 347 -14.57 12.92 17.47
N ALA A 348 -13.40 13.09 16.83
CA ALA A 348 -12.57 14.30 16.85
C ALA A 348 -12.99 15.42 15.85
N SER A 349 -14.26 15.52 15.51
CA SER A 349 -14.77 16.48 14.50
C SER A 349 -16.00 17.27 14.99
N ASN A 350 -16.61 18.06 14.11
CA ASN A 350 -17.84 18.81 14.33
C ASN A 350 -18.97 18.27 13.44
N ASN A 351 -20.20 18.76 13.65
CA ASN A 351 -21.35 18.43 12.81
C ASN A 351 -21.88 19.68 12.08
N CYS A 352 -22.44 19.54 10.88
CA CYS A 352 -23.00 20.67 10.13
C CYS A 352 -24.47 20.95 10.51
N SER A 353 -24.85 22.23 10.64
CA SER A 353 -26.17 22.63 11.14
C SER A 353 -27.15 23.16 10.10
N ASN A 354 -26.70 23.87 9.06
CA ASN A 354 -27.62 24.64 8.22
C ASN A 354 -27.08 24.89 6.80
N PRO A 355 -27.67 24.29 5.75
CA PRO A 355 -27.29 24.55 4.36
C PRO A 355 -27.65 25.98 3.88
N ASN A 356 -28.47 26.71 4.64
CA ASN A 356 -28.91 28.08 4.31
C ASN A 356 -28.19 29.17 5.13
N ASN A 357 -27.20 28.84 5.96
CA ASN A 357 -26.46 29.86 6.72
C ASN A 357 -25.35 30.48 5.86
N GLN A 358 -25.61 31.66 5.30
CA GLN A 358 -24.59 32.51 4.67
C GLN A 358 -23.64 33.12 5.73
N ASN A 359 -22.84 32.29 6.39
CA ASN A 359 -21.61 32.74 7.02
C ASN A 359 -20.59 33.00 5.90
N PRO A 360 -20.13 34.25 5.65
CA PRO A 360 -19.18 34.53 4.57
C PRO A 360 -17.83 33.82 4.75
N ASN A 361 -17.55 33.32 5.97
CA ASN A 361 -16.30 32.68 6.37
C ASN A 361 -16.52 31.24 6.89
N GLY A 362 -17.57 30.55 6.44
CA GLY A 362 -17.88 29.17 6.84
C GLY A 362 -18.06 28.25 5.63
N PRO A 363 -17.47 27.03 5.63
CA PRO A 363 -17.72 26.07 4.56
C PRO A 363 -19.17 25.58 4.58
N GLY A 364 -19.67 25.15 3.41
CA GLY A 364 -20.95 24.46 3.30
C GLY A 364 -20.91 23.06 3.94
N CYS A 365 -22.08 22.43 4.06
CA CYS A 365 -22.19 21.07 4.60
C CYS A 365 -21.78 19.99 3.57
N ASP A 366 -20.53 19.99 3.10
CA ASP A 366 -19.99 18.87 2.32
C ASP A 366 -19.56 17.74 3.26
N THR A 367 -19.93 16.50 2.98
CA THR A 367 -19.57 15.34 3.82
C THR A 367 -18.29 14.66 3.36
N THR A 368 -17.80 14.99 2.17
CA THR A 368 -16.56 14.45 1.58
C THR A 368 -15.31 15.19 2.07
N GLU A 369 -15.44 16.45 2.48
CA GLU A 369 -14.33 17.32 2.94
C GLU A 369 -14.06 17.23 4.47
N PRO A 370 -12.86 17.64 4.95
CA PRO A 370 -12.52 17.66 6.37
C PRO A 370 -13.19 18.82 7.13
N TYR A 371 -13.97 18.51 8.17
CA TYR A 371 -14.55 19.54 9.05
C TYR A 371 -13.53 20.09 10.07
N GLY A 372 -13.47 21.42 10.16
CA GLY A 372 -12.74 22.14 11.19
C GLY A 372 -13.44 22.14 12.56
N CYS A 373 -12.65 22.36 13.62
CA CYS A 373 -13.18 22.42 14.99
C CYS A 373 -13.61 23.84 15.37
N TYR A 374 -14.86 24.17 15.07
CA TYR A 374 -15.45 25.49 15.34
C TYR A 374 -15.83 25.67 16.80
N SER A 375 -15.65 26.90 17.30
CA SER A 375 -15.87 27.29 18.70
C SER A 375 -17.31 27.64 19.06
N THR A 376 -18.16 27.88 18.05
CA THR A 376 -19.58 28.26 18.18
C THR A 376 -20.38 27.85 16.95
N GLY A 377 -21.69 27.73 17.12
CA GLY A 377 -22.67 27.37 16.09
C GLY A 377 -23.69 26.38 16.62
N TRP A 378 -24.81 26.19 15.92
CA TRP A 378 -25.59 24.96 16.08
C TRP A 378 -24.74 23.81 15.54
N CYS A 379 -24.85 22.60 16.11
CA CYS A 379 -24.06 21.42 15.72
C CYS A 379 -22.52 21.54 15.86
N SER A 380 -22.00 22.63 16.45
CA SER A 380 -20.58 22.80 16.80
C SER A 380 -20.12 21.94 17.99
N ALA A 381 -20.76 20.80 18.23
CA ALA A 381 -20.40 19.81 19.23
C ALA A 381 -19.98 18.51 18.53
N PRO A 382 -19.06 17.73 19.14
CA PRO A 382 -18.52 16.55 18.50
C PRO A 382 -19.53 15.39 18.46
N PRO A 383 -19.46 14.50 17.44
CA PRO A 383 -20.33 13.34 17.31
C PRO A 383 -20.19 12.36 18.48
N VAL A 384 -21.30 11.74 18.87
CA VAL A 384 -21.39 10.81 20.00
C VAL A 384 -22.06 9.51 19.59
N CYS A 385 -21.49 8.39 20.03
CA CYS A 385 -22.12 7.07 20.05
C CYS A 385 -22.39 6.66 21.49
N GLY A 386 -23.46 5.89 21.74
CA GLY A 386 -24.01 5.60 23.07
C GLY A 386 -24.95 6.69 23.60
N PRO A 387 -25.41 6.61 24.87
CA PRO A 387 -26.45 7.48 25.43
C PRO A 387 -26.05 8.97 25.50
N HIS A 388 -26.95 9.85 25.06
CA HIS A 388 -26.69 11.26 24.74
C HIS A 388 -27.94 12.14 24.95
N GLU A 389 -27.82 13.47 24.87
CA GLU A 389 -28.99 14.36 24.84
C GLU A 389 -29.59 14.49 23.43
N THR A 390 -30.92 14.57 23.35
CA THR A 390 -31.72 14.29 22.13
C THR A 390 -31.74 15.38 21.05
N SER A 391 -30.74 16.26 21.03
CA SER A 391 -30.54 17.26 19.96
C SER A 391 -29.93 16.60 18.73
N HIS A 392 -30.76 16.32 17.73
CA HIS A 392 -30.32 15.80 16.43
C HIS A 392 -29.83 16.92 15.51
N CYS A 393 -28.80 16.65 14.71
CA CYS A 393 -28.34 17.54 13.65
C CYS A 393 -28.82 17.04 12.28
N ALA A 394 -29.62 17.85 11.58
CA ALA A 394 -30.29 17.44 10.35
C ALA A 394 -29.33 17.14 9.18
N HIS A 395 -28.12 17.71 9.21
CA HIS A 395 -27.10 17.61 8.16
C HIS A 395 -25.73 17.15 8.73
N ALA A 396 -25.79 16.22 9.68
CA ALA A 396 -24.61 15.56 10.26
C ALA A 396 -24.23 14.27 9.49
N ILE A 397 -23.20 13.56 9.98
CA ILE A 397 -22.63 12.31 9.45
C ILE A 397 -23.72 11.31 8.99
N TRP A 398 -24.73 11.14 9.85
CA TRP A 398 -25.96 10.42 9.58
C TRP A 398 -27.12 11.44 9.72
N PRO A 399 -27.73 11.91 8.63
CA PRO A 399 -28.75 12.95 8.65
C PRO A 399 -29.92 12.64 9.58
N ASN A 400 -30.16 13.49 10.58
CA ASN A 400 -31.15 13.29 11.64
C ASN A 400 -30.93 12.04 12.52
N GLN A 401 -29.72 11.49 12.56
CA GLN A 401 -29.37 10.31 13.36
C GLN A 401 -28.00 10.39 14.07
N THR A 402 -27.15 11.36 13.73
CA THR A 402 -25.97 11.69 14.56
C THR A 402 -26.39 12.50 15.78
N PHE A 403 -25.87 12.09 16.93
CA PHE A 403 -26.07 12.73 18.22
C PHE A 403 -24.79 13.42 18.71
N ILE A 404 -24.97 14.29 19.69
CA ILE A 404 -23.97 15.21 20.21
C ILE A 404 -24.17 15.43 21.71
N PHE A 405 -23.10 15.79 22.42
CA PHE A 405 -23.17 16.03 23.86
C PHE A 405 -23.74 17.41 24.22
N GLY A 406 -24.79 17.39 25.04
CA GLY A 406 -25.32 18.56 25.73
C GLY A 406 -26.26 19.46 24.91
N LYS A 407 -27.27 19.99 25.59
CA LYS A 407 -28.28 20.90 25.04
C LYS A 407 -27.72 22.24 24.54
N HIS A 408 -27.93 22.55 23.25
CA HIS A 408 -27.50 23.80 22.59
C HIS A 408 -28.23 25.10 23.00
N THR A 409 -28.88 25.17 24.16
CA THR A 409 -29.63 26.38 24.57
C THR A 409 -28.81 27.29 25.49
N GLY A 410 -27.88 28.06 24.92
CA GLY A 410 -27.15 29.11 25.62
C GLY A 410 -25.68 29.24 25.20
N THR A 411 -24.90 30.00 25.96
CA THR A 411 -23.45 30.18 25.77
C THR A 411 -22.62 28.98 26.30
N THR A 412 -23.20 27.79 26.26
CA THR A 412 -22.58 26.55 26.76
C THR A 412 -21.58 26.01 25.75
N ASN A 413 -20.29 26.29 25.96
CA ASN A 413 -19.09 25.45 25.77
C ASN A 413 -18.95 24.53 24.53
N ASN A 414 -19.77 24.66 23.48
CA ASN A 414 -19.77 23.80 22.28
C ASN A 414 -18.59 24.18 21.37
N LYS A 415 -17.37 23.84 21.80
CA LYS A 415 -16.12 24.14 21.11
C LYS A 415 -15.66 23.03 20.15
N GLY A 416 -16.59 22.21 19.66
CA GLY A 416 -16.29 21.11 18.76
C GLY A 416 -15.32 20.10 19.35
N CYS A 417 -14.37 19.65 18.53
CA CYS A 417 -13.25 18.84 19.01
C CYS A 417 -12.31 19.58 19.98
N GLY A 418 -12.34 20.91 20.06
CA GLY A 418 -11.22 21.71 20.56
C GLY A 418 -11.05 21.77 22.08
N HIS A 419 -12.09 21.53 22.88
CA HIS A 419 -12.01 21.53 24.34
C HIS A 419 -13.11 20.65 24.98
N ILE A 420 -12.72 19.50 25.55
CA ILE A 420 -13.60 18.48 26.13
C ILE A 420 -12.87 17.76 27.28
N SER A 421 -13.60 17.06 28.16
CA SER A 421 -13.03 16.16 29.19
C SER A 421 -14.07 15.14 29.62
N THR A 422 -13.66 13.92 29.91
CA THR A 422 -14.56 12.89 30.48
C THR A 422 -14.96 13.16 31.93
N SER A 423 -14.25 14.05 32.63
CA SER A 423 -14.60 14.47 33.99
C SER A 423 -15.93 15.24 34.06
N VAL A 424 -16.36 15.87 32.96
CA VAL A 424 -17.51 16.77 32.88
C VAL A 424 -18.78 16.00 32.47
N SER A 425 -19.89 16.26 33.16
CA SER A 425 -21.22 15.77 32.75
C SER A 425 -21.82 16.70 31.71
N TYR A 426 -22.23 16.15 30.56
CA TYR A 426 -22.79 16.91 29.44
C TYR A 426 -24.30 16.75 29.39
N GLY A 427 -24.97 17.49 30.28
CA GLY A 427 -26.42 17.45 30.43
C GLY A 427 -26.90 16.33 31.36
N SER A 428 -28.08 15.78 31.06
CA SER A 428 -28.85 14.89 31.93
C SER A 428 -28.56 13.39 31.77
N GLN A 429 -27.83 12.99 30.72
CA GLN A 429 -27.70 11.59 30.30
C GLN A 429 -26.39 10.90 30.75
N GLY A 430 -25.34 11.66 31.07
CA GLY A 430 -24.10 11.07 31.60
C GLY A 430 -22.85 11.94 31.47
N LYS A 431 -21.71 11.27 31.64
CA LYS A 431 -20.37 11.74 31.26
C LYS A 431 -19.93 10.99 30.01
N LEU A 432 -18.90 11.51 29.32
CA LEU A 432 -18.15 10.68 28.36
C LEU A 432 -17.47 9.53 29.10
N ALA A 433 -17.46 8.35 28.48
CA ALA A 433 -16.67 7.21 28.93
C ALA A 433 -15.29 7.17 28.24
N GLY A 434 -15.18 7.67 27.02
CA GLY A 434 -13.92 7.68 26.26
C GLY A 434 -14.11 8.14 24.82
N VAL A 435 -13.34 7.56 23.91
CA VAL A 435 -13.29 7.94 22.49
C VAL A 435 -13.63 6.77 21.58
N LEU A 436 -13.96 7.08 20.33
CA LEU A 436 -14.00 6.10 19.25
C LEU A 436 -12.62 6.08 18.58
N CYS A 437 -12.06 4.88 18.43
CA CYS A 437 -10.78 4.64 17.77
C CYS A 437 -11.02 3.97 16.41
N CYS A 438 -10.31 4.43 15.39
CA CYS A 438 -10.40 3.98 14.01
C CYS A 438 -9.01 3.54 13.52
N GLN A 439 -8.96 2.62 12.56
CA GLN A 439 -7.76 2.23 11.81
C GLN A 439 -8.06 2.51 10.33
N ASP A 440 -7.17 3.20 9.61
CA ASP A 440 -7.47 3.68 8.25
C ASP A 440 -7.85 2.56 7.27
#